data_AF-X1B852-F1
#
_entry.id   AF-X1B852-F1
#
_cell.length_a   1.000
_cell.length_b   1.000
_cell.length_c   1.000
_cell.angle_alpha   90.00
_cell.angle_beta   90.00
_cell.angle_gamma   90.00
#
_symmetry.space_group_name_H-M   'P 1'
#
loop_
_entity.id
_entity.type
_entity.pdbx_description
1 polymer ?
#
loop_
_entity_poly.entity_id
_entity_poly.type
_entity_poly.pdbx_seq_one_letter_code
_entity_poly.pdbx_strand_id
1 'polypeptide(L)'
;HQERKSGIEINADQYPYTAWGSSILDFLPKNIVYKGIHYWRNYLSKKENRKEIIRFIKNNLEGPEKGMGWKGVIIANTKTKNNEVIVGKSMHELSIIRKIEPEELIIDLLIEKEGYVKLIVFCMKEEDVKTILKDSLVMIGSDGRAVSPHGKFSKIHYHPRYYGTFPRILGKYVREEKVISLAEAIRKMTFMPASKIGLKDRGQITEGAFADIVIFNPHSIIDNATFINPQRFPSGIKEVLVNGKIVVEKGELTSSLPGKFLRRK
;
A
#
# COMPACT_ATOMS: atom_id res chain seq x y z
N HIS A 1 -20.71 10.81 -8.32
CA HIS A 1 -22.14 10.80 -7.94
C HIS A 1 -23.09 11.12 -9.08
N GLN A 2 -23.05 12.32 -9.68
CA GLN A 2 -23.97 12.71 -10.77
C GLN A 2 -24.05 11.66 -11.90
N GLU A 3 -22.91 11.20 -12.41
CA GLU A 3 -22.89 10.19 -13.48
C GLU A 3 -23.53 8.83 -13.13
N ARG A 4 -23.61 8.46 -11.84
CA ARG A 4 -24.36 7.27 -11.44
C ARG A 4 -25.88 7.46 -11.47
N LYS A 5 -26.37 8.70 -11.52
CA LYS A 5 -27.78 9.02 -11.74
C LYS A 5 -28.15 9.06 -13.23
N SER A 6 -27.20 9.34 -14.13
CA SER A 6 -27.34 9.17 -15.58
C SER A 6 -27.08 7.73 -16.06
N GLY A 7 -26.80 6.79 -15.14
CA GLY A 7 -26.65 5.36 -15.41
C GLY A 7 -25.21 4.87 -15.66
N ILE A 8 -24.21 5.77 -15.64
CA ILE A 8 -22.81 5.40 -15.85
C ILE A 8 -22.25 4.74 -14.58
N GLU A 9 -21.65 3.56 -14.72
CA GLU A 9 -21.03 2.85 -13.60
C GLU A 9 -19.66 3.46 -13.23
N ILE A 10 -19.66 4.34 -12.22
CA ILE A 10 -18.44 4.84 -11.56
C ILE A 10 -18.15 4.04 -10.28
N ASN A 11 -16.89 3.62 -10.15
CA ASN A 11 -16.33 2.81 -9.07
C ASN A 11 -15.07 3.48 -8.49
N ALA A 12 -14.81 3.27 -7.21
CA ALA A 12 -13.55 3.66 -6.56
C ALA A 12 -13.19 2.65 -5.46
N ASP A 13 -11.91 2.59 -5.08
CA ASP A 13 -11.42 1.83 -3.94
C ASP A 13 -10.34 2.60 -3.15
N GLN A 14 -10.12 2.22 -1.90
CA GLN A 14 -9.15 2.86 -1.01
C GLN A 14 -8.53 1.88 -0.01
N TYR A 15 -7.24 2.11 0.33
CA TYR A 15 -6.58 1.55 1.50
C TYR A 15 -6.47 2.58 2.66
N PRO A 16 -6.54 2.15 3.93
CA PRO A 16 -6.75 3.01 5.11
C PRO A 16 -5.46 3.69 5.67
N TYR A 17 -4.62 4.26 4.82
CA TYR A 17 -3.34 4.85 5.22
C TYR A 17 -3.04 6.19 4.55
N THR A 18 -2.32 7.05 5.26
CA THR A 18 -1.91 8.41 4.85
C THR A 18 -0.63 8.48 3.99
N ALA A 19 -0.10 7.33 3.58
CA ALA A 19 1.09 7.21 2.76
C ALA A 19 0.89 6.23 1.59
N TRP A 20 1.64 6.41 0.50
CA TRP A 20 1.62 5.51 -0.67
C TRP A 20 3.00 4.90 -0.95
N GLY A 21 3.05 3.91 -1.85
CA GLY A 21 4.29 3.29 -2.32
C GLY A 21 4.77 3.88 -3.66
N SER A 22 6.02 4.34 -3.75
CA SER A 22 6.62 4.99 -4.93
C SER A 22 8.00 4.38 -5.26
N SER A 23 8.63 4.83 -6.36
CA SER A 23 9.99 4.47 -6.75
C SER A 23 10.86 5.72 -6.85
N ILE A 24 12.16 5.64 -6.55
CA ILE A 24 13.07 6.80 -6.72
C ILE A 24 13.16 7.31 -8.17
N LEU A 25 12.79 6.49 -9.15
CA LEU A 25 12.61 6.85 -10.56
C LEU A 25 11.46 7.85 -10.81
N ASP A 26 10.61 8.13 -9.80
CA ASP A 26 9.59 9.18 -9.88
C ASP A 26 10.18 10.59 -9.74
N PHE A 27 11.41 10.72 -9.24
CA PHE A 27 12.20 11.96 -9.22
C PHE A 27 12.97 12.23 -10.54
N LEU A 28 12.76 11.42 -11.57
CA LEU A 28 13.34 11.64 -12.91
C LEU A 28 12.23 11.96 -13.93
N PRO A 29 12.48 12.91 -14.86
CA PRO A 29 11.63 13.12 -16.03
C PRO A 29 11.37 11.81 -16.78
N LYS A 30 10.10 11.49 -17.09
CA LYS A 30 9.74 10.17 -17.62
C LYS A 30 10.39 9.88 -18.99
N ASN A 31 10.63 10.90 -19.81
CA ASN A 31 11.40 10.83 -21.06
C ASN A 31 12.89 10.47 -20.87
N ILE A 32 13.45 10.62 -19.67
CA ILE A 32 14.79 10.14 -19.29
C ILE A 32 14.70 8.72 -18.75
N VAL A 33 13.69 8.40 -17.93
CA VAL A 33 13.44 7.05 -17.40
C VAL A 33 13.24 6.03 -18.53
N TYR A 34 12.42 6.36 -19.53
CA TYR A 34 12.09 5.46 -20.65
C TYR A 34 13.26 5.17 -21.60
N LYS A 35 14.35 5.95 -21.56
CA LYS A 35 15.60 5.64 -22.28
C LYS A 35 16.45 4.55 -21.60
N GLY A 36 16.01 4.05 -20.45
CA GLY A 36 16.59 2.88 -19.80
C GLY A 36 17.82 3.17 -18.95
N ILE A 37 18.20 2.16 -18.16
CA ILE A 37 19.20 2.23 -17.09
C ILE A 37 20.57 2.76 -17.55
N HIS A 38 21.11 2.28 -18.67
CA HIS A 38 22.42 2.70 -19.14
C HIS A 38 22.43 4.18 -19.57
N TYR A 39 21.35 4.67 -20.18
CA TYR A 39 21.23 6.07 -20.56
C TYR A 39 21.19 6.97 -19.33
N TRP A 40 20.23 6.77 -18.42
CA TRP A 40 20.06 7.73 -17.32
C TRP A 40 21.22 7.69 -16.32
N ARG A 41 21.92 6.55 -16.14
CA ARG A 41 23.17 6.50 -15.35
C ARG A 41 24.28 7.37 -15.94
N ASN A 42 24.53 7.25 -17.24
CA ASN A 42 25.56 8.02 -17.97
C ASN A 42 25.15 9.49 -18.20
N TYR A 43 23.86 9.78 -18.11
CA TYR A 43 23.34 11.14 -18.07
C TYR A 43 23.58 11.76 -16.68
N LEU A 44 23.22 11.08 -15.59
CA LEU A 44 23.37 11.57 -14.21
C LEU A 44 24.83 11.64 -13.70
N SER A 45 25.78 10.96 -14.34
CA SER A 45 27.20 11.09 -14.00
C SER A 45 27.81 12.46 -14.41
N LYS A 46 27.13 13.22 -15.27
CA LYS A 46 27.62 14.51 -15.78
C LYS A 46 27.13 15.66 -14.89
N LYS A 47 28.06 16.50 -14.43
CA LYS A 47 27.79 17.58 -13.45
C LYS A 47 26.67 18.54 -13.87
N GLU A 48 26.56 18.91 -15.15
CA GLU A 48 25.51 19.83 -15.61
C GLU A 48 24.12 19.18 -15.59
N ASN A 49 24.03 17.93 -16.04
CA ASN A 49 22.81 17.13 -16.01
C ASN A 49 22.30 16.89 -14.57
N ARG A 50 23.20 16.78 -13.58
CA ARG A 50 22.79 16.75 -12.16
C ARG A 50 22.05 18.01 -11.77
N LYS A 51 22.55 19.20 -12.14
CA LYS A 51 21.86 20.48 -11.86
C LYS A 51 20.49 20.57 -12.52
N GLU A 52 20.36 20.08 -13.76
CA GLU A 52 19.07 20.01 -14.47
C GLU A 52 18.06 19.17 -13.67
N ILE A 53 18.46 17.99 -13.21
CA ILE A 53 17.61 17.09 -12.43
C ILE A 53 17.32 17.62 -11.03
N ILE A 54 18.27 18.26 -10.35
CA ILE A 54 18.01 18.92 -9.05
C ILE A 54 16.99 20.05 -9.22
N ARG A 55 17.09 20.84 -10.30
CA ARG A 55 16.11 21.89 -10.63
C ARG A 55 14.75 21.28 -10.96
N PHE A 56 14.70 20.16 -11.69
CA PHE A 56 13.46 19.42 -11.92
C PHE A 56 12.82 18.95 -10.61
N ILE A 57 13.58 18.31 -9.72
CA ILE A 57 13.07 17.83 -8.42
C ILE A 57 12.51 18.98 -7.57
N LYS A 58 13.22 20.12 -7.51
CA LYS A 58 12.78 21.30 -6.74
C LYS A 58 11.56 22.01 -7.35
N ASN A 59 11.32 21.88 -8.66
CA ASN A 59 10.25 22.58 -9.37
C ASN A 59 9.05 21.68 -9.75
N ASN A 60 9.13 20.36 -9.57
CA ASN A 60 8.05 19.41 -9.87
C ASN A 60 6.85 19.59 -8.90
N LEU A 61 5.66 19.06 -9.21
CA LEU A 61 4.39 19.60 -8.69
C LEU A 61 3.32 18.69 -8.04
N GLU A 62 3.07 17.40 -8.26
CA GLU A 62 3.73 16.30 -8.98
C GLU A 62 5.04 15.74 -8.37
N GLY A 63 5.43 16.21 -7.18
CA GLY A 63 6.57 15.66 -6.42
C GLY A 63 6.14 14.83 -5.19
N PRO A 64 6.72 13.63 -4.93
CA PRO A 64 6.45 12.83 -3.73
C PRO A 64 6.67 13.55 -2.40
N GLU A 65 7.55 14.53 -2.34
CA GLU A 65 7.90 15.27 -1.13
C GLU A 65 6.79 16.20 -0.57
N LYS A 66 5.68 16.41 -1.29
CA LYS A 66 4.66 17.44 -0.98
C LYS A 66 3.79 17.23 0.25
N GLY A 67 4.08 16.19 1.02
CA GLY A 67 3.53 15.99 2.35
C GLY A 67 4.45 16.55 3.42
N MET A 68 5.06 15.66 4.19
CA MET A 68 5.98 15.99 5.28
C MET A 68 7.40 16.36 4.77
N GLY A 69 7.54 16.85 3.53
CA GLY A 69 8.84 17.11 2.91
C GLY A 69 9.72 15.86 2.81
N TRP A 70 11.04 16.06 2.77
CA TRP A 70 12.03 14.98 2.77
C TRP A 70 12.03 14.10 4.04
N LYS A 71 11.32 14.50 5.12
CA LYS A 71 11.05 13.65 6.29
C LYS A 71 9.97 12.61 6.00
N GLY A 72 9.04 12.90 5.10
CA GLY A 72 7.95 12.01 4.68
C GLY A 72 8.30 10.99 3.62
N VAL A 73 9.52 11.01 3.07
CA VAL A 73 9.97 10.09 2.01
C VAL A 73 10.90 9.04 2.62
N ILE A 74 10.37 7.87 2.98
CA ILE A 74 11.10 6.78 3.66
C ILE A 74 11.56 5.72 2.66
N ILE A 75 12.80 5.23 2.80
CA ILE A 75 13.33 4.14 1.97
C ILE A 75 12.76 2.79 2.43
N ALA A 76 11.87 2.21 1.63
CA ALA A 76 11.20 0.95 1.93
C ALA A 76 11.99 -0.28 1.50
N ASN A 77 12.67 -0.25 0.33
CA ASN A 77 13.49 -1.37 -0.11
C ASN A 77 14.55 -0.93 -1.13
N THR A 78 15.68 -1.65 -1.20
CA THR A 78 16.72 -1.39 -2.21
C THR A 78 17.57 -2.61 -2.55
N LYS A 79 18.40 -2.52 -3.60
CA LYS A 79 19.33 -3.57 -4.05
C LYS A 79 20.28 -3.99 -2.91
N THR A 80 20.33 -5.30 -2.66
CA THR A 80 20.65 -6.00 -1.38
C THR A 80 22.00 -5.71 -0.69
N LYS A 81 22.91 -4.95 -1.29
CA LYS A 81 24.21 -4.62 -0.67
C LYS A 81 24.06 -3.38 0.22
N ASN A 82 24.41 -3.51 1.51
CA ASN A 82 24.33 -2.45 2.52
C ASN A 82 22.91 -1.85 2.68
N ASN A 83 21.89 -2.72 2.83
CA ASN A 83 20.50 -2.28 2.99
C ASN A 83 20.19 -1.73 4.41
N GLU A 84 20.76 -2.36 5.44
CA GLU A 84 20.36 -2.18 6.85
C GLU A 84 20.64 -0.77 7.40
N VAL A 85 21.56 -0.03 6.77
CA VAL A 85 21.89 1.37 7.13
C VAL A 85 20.91 2.37 6.47
N ILE A 86 20.17 1.95 5.43
CA ILE A 86 19.39 2.83 4.54
C ILE A 86 17.88 2.58 4.66
N VAL A 87 17.46 1.31 4.71
CA VAL A 87 16.04 0.93 4.77
C VAL A 87 15.42 1.36 6.10
N GLY A 88 14.20 1.89 6.06
CA GLY A 88 13.47 2.44 7.21
C GLY A 88 13.81 3.90 7.54
N LYS A 89 14.84 4.50 6.93
CA LYS A 89 15.18 5.92 7.11
C LYS A 89 14.47 6.83 6.11
N SER A 90 14.18 8.05 6.55
CA SER A 90 13.76 9.15 5.68
C SER A 90 14.91 9.68 4.81
N MET A 91 14.57 10.29 3.68
CA MET A 91 15.53 10.99 2.81
C MET A 91 16.28 12.09 3.57
N HIS A 92 15.60 12.78 4.49
CA HIS A 92 16.18 13.81 5.36
C HIS A 92 17.21 13.27 6.37
N GLU A 93 16.93 12.14 7.05
CA GLU A 93 17.93 11.51 7.92
C GLU A 93 19.16 11.08 7.13
N LEU A 94 18.96 10.50 5.95
CA LEU A 94 20.03 10.06 5.07
C LEU A 94 20.85 11.24 4.53
N SER A 95 20.21 12.38 4.25
CA SER A 95 20.89 13.60 3.77
C SER A 95 21.80 14.18 4.87
N ILE A 96 21.34 14.18 6.13
CA ILE A 96 22.15 14.52 7.32
C ILE A 96 23.32 13.54 7.49
N ILE A 97 23.06 12.22 7.45
CA ILE A 97 24.09 11.18 7.62
C ILE A 97 25.20 11.30 6.56
N ARG A 98 24.82 11.61 5.30
CA ARG A 98 25.76 11.76 4.19
C ARG A 98 26.33 13.18 4.02
N LYS A 99 25.81 14.17 4.75
CA LYS A 99 26.17 15.60 4.65
C LYS A 99 26.02 16.18 3.23
N ILE A 100 24.92 15.83 2.57
CA ILE A 100 24.54 16.31 1.22
C ILE A 100 23.05 16.71 1.20
N GLU A 101 22.64 17.51 0.22
CA GLU A 101 21.24 17.86 0.03
C GLU A 101 20.39 16.66 -0.43
N PRO A 102 19.10 16.57 -0.05
CA PRO A 102 18.22 15.46 -0.43
C PRO A 102 18.11 15.21 -1.94
N GLU A 103 18.21 16.24 -2.79
CA GLU A 103 18.12 16.07 -4.24
C GLU A 103 19.41 15.51 -4.86
N GLU A 104 20.58 15.85 -4.29
CA GLU A 104 21.86 15.22 -4.65
C GLU A 104 21.89 13.76 -4.17
N LEU A 105 21.38 13.50 -2.95
CA LEU A 105 21.22 12.15 -2.40
C LEU A 105 20.31 11.27 -3.28
N ILE A 106 19.23 11.83 -3.85
CA ILE A 106 18.37 11.11 -4.79
C ILE A 106 19.15 10.65 -6.03
N ILE A 107 19.99 11.52 -6.59
CA ILE A 107 20.83 11.19 -7.75
C ILE A 107 21.88 10.13 -7.38
N ASP A 108 22.51 10.26 -6.20
CA ASP A 108 23.49 9.27 -5.74
C ASP A 108 22.83 7.90 -5.50
N LEU A 109 21.66 7.84 -4.86
CA LEU A 109 20.91 6.60 -4.68
C LEU A 109 20.41 6.00 -6.01
N LEU A 110 20.03 6.83 -6.99
CA LEU A 110 19.72 6.38 -8.36
C LEU A 110 20.93 5.67 -9.00
N ILE A 111 22.14 6.22 -8.84
CA ILE A 111 23.37 5.64 -9.40
C ILE A 111 23.88 4.44 -8.57
N GLU A 112 23.94 4.52 -7.25
CA GLU A 112 24.42 3.43 -6.37
C GLU A 112 23.52 2.20 -6.41
N LYS A 113 22.21 2.41 -6.34
CA LYS A 113 21.21 1.34 -6.23
C LYS A 113 20.54 1.03 -7.57
N GLU A 114 21.04 1.62 -8.66
CA GLU A 114 20.58 1.37 -10.02
C GLU A 114 19.07 1.63 -10.22
N GLY A 115 18.52 2.62 -9.51
CA GLY A 115 17.09 2.95 -9.53
C GLY A 115 16.19 1.94 -8.78
N TYR A 116 16.76 0.84 -8.28
CA TYR A 116 16.09 -0.09 -7.37
C TYR A 116 16.07 0.49 -5.96
N VAL A 117 15.28 1.55 -5.78
CA VAL A 117 14.89 2.07 -4.47
C VAL A 117 13.37 2.28 -4.48
N LYS A 118 12.69 1.64 -3.53
CA LYS A 118 11.26 1.80 -3.28
C LYS A 118 11.05 2.68 -2.07
N LEU A 119 9.99 3.48 -2.12
CA LEU A 119 9.71 4.56 -1.19
C LEU A 119 8.33 4.36 -0.57
N ILE A 120 8.20 4.76 0.70
CA ILE A 120 6.91 5.07 1.34
C ILE A 120 6.83 6.59 1.49
N VAL A 121 5.70 7.17 1.11
CA VAL A 121 5.55 8.61 0.91
C VAL A 121 4.37 9.16 1.72
N PHE A 122 4.63 9.86 2.81
CA PHE A 122 3.64 10.43 3.72
C PHE A 122 3.17 11.80 3.23
N CYS A 123 2.01 11.84 2.56
CA CYS A 123 1.52 13.03 1.85
C CYS A 123 -0.03 13.13 1.75
N MET A 124 -0.80 12.17 2.25
CA MET A 124 -2.26 12.27 2.32
C MET A 124 -2.69 12.64 3.75
N LYS A 125 -3.76 13.44 3.92
CA LYS A 125 -4.26 13.78 5.26
C LYS A 125 -5.19 12.68 5.77
N GLU A 126 -5.20 12.50 7.09
CA GLU A 126 -6.06 11.53 7.77
C GLU A 126 -7.56 11.81 7.53
N GLU A 127 -7.99 13.09 7.48
CA GLU A 127 -9.40 13.41 7.21
C GLU A 127 -9.80 13.24 5.73
N ASP A 128 -8.85 13.35 4.79
CA ASP A 128 -9.11 13.02 3.38
C ASP A 128 -9.39 11.51 3.25
N VAL A 129 -8.60 10.67 3.95
CA VAL A 129 -8.84 9.22 4.05
C VAL A 129 -10.20 8.92 4.67
N LYS A 130 -10.56 9.60 5.78
CA LYS A 130 -11.88 9.43 6.42
C LYS A 130 -13.03 9.89 5.54
N THR A 131 -12.86 10.97 4.78
CA THR A 131 -13.89 11.52 3.88
C THR A 131 -14.16 10.58 2.71
N ILE A 132 -13.11 10.06 2.08
CA ILE A 132 -13.22 9.08 0.99
C ILE A 132 -13.83 7.76 1.52
N LEU A 133 -13.41 7.29 2.71
CA LEU A 133 -13.96 6.08 3.33
C LEU A 133 -15.46 6.18 3.64
N LYS A 134 -15.99 7.38 3.95
CA LYS A 134 -17.44 7.60 4.15
C LYS A 134 -18.25 7.48 2.85
N ASP A 135 -17.65 7.69 1.69
CA ASP A 135 -18.38 7.76 0.42
C ASP A 135 -18.92 6.39 -0.03
N SER A 136 -20.20 6.32 -0.43
CA SER A 136 -20.87 5.07 -0.80
C SER A 136 -20.40 4.44 -2.12
N LEU A 137 -19.55 5.13 -2.90
CA LEU A 137 -18.89 4.63 -4.12
C LEU A 137 -17.59 3.86 -3.83
N VAL A 138 -17.01 4.04 -2.65
CA VAL A 138 -15.66 3.55 -2.31
C VAL A 138 -15.74 2.16 -1.68
N MET A 139 -15.05 1.21 -2.32
CA MET A 139 -14.76 -0.15 -1.84
C MET A 139 -13.44 -0.18 -1.07
N ILE A 140 -13.16 -1.28 -0.37
CA ILE A 140 -11.86 -1.48 0.29
C ILE A 140 -10.93 -2.30 -0.60
N GLY A 141 -9.87 -1.65 -1.08
CA GLY A 141 -8.78 -2.29 -1.83
C GLY A 141 -7.47 -2.05 -1.10
N SER A 142 -6.67 -3.09 -0.87
CA SER A 142 -5.46 -2.96 -0.04
C SER A 142 -4.28 -2.31 -0.75
N ASP A 143 -4.26 -2.30 -2.10
CA ASP A 143 -3.08 -2.02 -2.92
C ASP A 143 -1.82 -2.80 -2.40
N GLY A 144 -2.09 -3.98 -1.83
CA GLY A 144 -1.09 -4.95 -1.40
C GLY A 144 -0.75 -5.90 -2.54
N ARG A 145 0.46 -6.44 -2.52
CA ARG A 145 0.87 -7.55 -3.41
C ARG A 145 0.99 -8.82 -2.57
N ALA A 146 0.94 -9.98 -3.21
CA ALA A 146 1.30 -11.23 -2.55
C ALA A 146 2.75 -11.16 -2.05
N VAL A 147 2.93 -11.38 -0.75
CA VAL A 147 4.20 -11.31 -0.01
C VAL A 147 4.22 -12.42 1.03
N SER A 148 5.39 -12.68 1.61
CA SER A 148 5.54 -13.65 2.70
C SER A 148 6.52 -13.14 3.75
N PRO A 149 6.24 -13.32 5.05
CA PRO A 149 7.22 -13.05 6.11
C PRO A 149 8.34 -14.12 6.16
N HIS A 150 8.33 -15.09 5.23
CA HIS A 150 9.31 -16.17 5.12
C HIS A 150 10.10 -16.10 3.80
N GLY A 151 11.20 -16.85 3.72
CA GLY A 151 12.02 -16.97 2.52
C GLY A 151 12.57 -15.63 2.02
N LYS A 152 12.69 -15.47 0.70
CA LYS A 152 13.31 -14.29 0.05
C LYS A 152 12.56 -12.97 0.28
N PHE A 153 11.28 -13.02 0.66
CA PHE A 153 10.44 -11.84 0.87
C PHE A 153 10.49 -11.31 2.32
N SER A 154 10.85 -12.17 3.28
CA SER A 154 10.98 -11.85 4.72
C SER A 154 11.78 -10.57 5.04
N LYS A 155 12.84 -10.28 4.27
CA LYS A 155 13.73 -9.12 4.50
C LYS A 155 13.31 -7.83 3.77
N ILE A 156 12.15 -7.81 3.12
CA ILE A 156 11.63 -6.62 2.44
C ILE A 156 10.71 -5.85 3.38
N HIS A 157 11.00 -4.57 3.57
CA HIS A 157 10.16 -3.67 4.34
C HIS A 157 9.05 -3.13 3.41
N TYR A 158 7.85 -3.68 3.56
CA TYR A 158 6.67 -3.34 2.75
C TYR A 158 5.89 -2.15 3.33
N HIS A 159 4.86 -1.70 2.63
CA HIS A 159 3.88 -0.77 3.21
C HIS A 159 2.90 -1.55 4.12
N PRO A 160 2.55 -1.07 5.34
CA PRO A 160 1.74 -1.84 6.29
C PRO A 160 0.36 -2.30 5.76
N ARG A 161 -0.22 -1.56 4.81
CA ARG A 161 -1.45 -1.93 4.06
C ARG A 161 -1.50 -3.36 3.53
N TYR A 162 -0.34 -3.98 3.27
CA TYR A 162 -0.22 -5.37 2.79
C TYR A 162 -0.75 -6.39 3.81
N TYR A 163 -0.65 -6.10 5.12
CA TYR A 163 -1.12 -6.96 6.22
C TYR A 163 -2.29 -6.33 7.00
N GLY A 164 -2.35 -5.00 7.08
CA GLY A 164 -3.25 -4.29 8.00
C GLY A 164 -4.56 -3.75 7.43
N THR A 165 -4.78 -3.72 6.10
CA THR A 165 -5.91 -2.99 5.48
C THR A 165 -7.28 -3.26 6.12
N PHE A 166 -7.82 -4.48 6.02
CA PHE A 166 -9.17 -4.75 6.52
C PHE A 166 -9.27 -4.65 8.06
N PRO A 167 -8.33 -5.21 8.84
CA PRO A 167 -8.28 -5.05 10.30
C PRO A 167 -8.21 -3.59 10.79
N ARG A 168 -7.49 -2.71 10.08
CA ARG A 168 -7.40 -1.28 10.41
C ARG A 168 -8.73 -0.57 10.31
N ILE A 169 -9.52 -0.87 9.28
CA ILE A 169 -10.85 -0.27 9.11
C ILE A 169 -11.78 -0.77 10.22
N LEU A 170 -11.78 -2.08 10.52
CA LEU A 170 -12.64 -2.67 11.55
C LEU A 170 -12.25 -2.22 12.98
N GLY A 171 -10.95 -2.05 13.25
CA GLY A 171 -10.45 -1.55 14.53
C GLY A 171 -10.52 -0.03 14.64
N LYS A 172 -9.62 0.67 13.95
CA LYS A 172 -9.49 2.13 14.02
C LYS A 172 -10.76 2.83 13.54
N TYR A 173 -11.21 2.58 12.31
CA TYR A 173 -12.27 3.40 11.70
C TYR A 173 -13.71 3.00 12.05
N VAL A 174 -13.96 1.78 12.52
CA VAL A 174 -15.29 1.33 12.96
C VAL A 174 -15.43 1.35 14.49
N ARG A 175 -14.57 0.64 15.23
CA ARG A 175 -14.69 0.55 16.70
C ARG A 175 -14.28 1.86 17.39
N GLU A 176 -13.09 2.36 17.09
CA GLU A 176 -12.45 3.44 17.85
C GLU A 176 -12.97 4.83 17.41
N GLU A 177 -12.81 5.17 16.14
CA GLU A 177 -13.12 6.50 15.60
C GLU A 177 -14.54 6.62 14.99
N LYS A 178 -15.26 5.51 14.83
CA LYS A 178 -16.67 5.44 14.38
C LYS A 178 -16.98 6.22 13.08
N VAL A 179 -16.02 6.21 12.15
CA VAL A 179 -16.04 6.89 10.85
C VAL A 179 -17.13 6.34 9.93
N ILE A 180 -17.34 5.01 9.99
CA ILE A 180 -18.43 4.29 9.31
C ILE A 180 -18.95 3.16 10.23
N SER A 181 -20.16 2.66 9.97
CA SER A 181 -20.71 1.53 10.72
C SER A 181 -20.04 0.20 10.35
N LEU A 182 -20.11 -0.79 11.25
CA LEU A 182 -19.60 -2.14 10.98
C LEU A 182 -20.28 -2.78 9.76
N ALA A 183 -21.59 -2.59 9.61
CA ALA A 183 -22.34 -3.12 8.46
C ALA A 183 -21.88 -2.50 7.13
N GLU A 184 -21.65 -1.19 7.08
CA GLU A 184 -21.13 -0.53 5.89
C GLU A 184 -19.68 -0.94 5.59
N ALA A 185 -18.83 -1.07 6.62
CA ALA A 185 -17.46 -1.56 6.46
C ALA A 185 -17.44 -2.97 5.84
N ILE A 186 -18.23 -3.91 6.38
CA ILE A 186 -18.36 -5.26 5.81
C ILE A 186 -18.90 -5.19 4.37
N ARG A 187 -19.97 -4.41 4.11
CA ARG A 187 -20.54 -4.25 2.76
C ARG A 187 -19.50 -3.78 1.74
N LYS A 188 -18.64 -2.82 2.09
CA LYS A 188 -17.53 -2.31 1.26
C LYS A 188 -16.40 -3.31 1.02
N MET A 189 -16.28 -4.33 1.86
CA MET A 189 -15.24 -5.37 1.80
C MET A 189 -15.71 -6.66 1.13
N THR A 190 -17.02 -6.98 1.18
CA THR A 190 -17.56 -8.26 0.73
C THR A 190 -18.53 -8.13 -0.44
N PHE A 191 -19.76 -7.66 -0.20
CA PHE A 191 -20.83 -7.62 -1.20
C PHE A 191 -20.51 -6.66 -2.33
N MET A 192 -20.07 -5.44 -2.01
CA MET A 192 -19.83 -4.40 -3.00
C MET A 192 -18.76 -4.79 -4.03
N PRO A 193 -17.54 -5.26 -3.67
CA PRO A 193 -16.61 -5.78 -4.65
C PRO A 193 -17.13 -7.03 -5.37
N ALA A 194 -17.79 -7.97 -4.68
CA ALA A 194 -18.33 -9.18 -5.32
C ALA A 194 -19.33 -8.86 -6.44
N SER A 195 -20.30 -7.95 -6.19
CA SER A 195 -21.23 -7.49 -7.24
C SER A 195 -20.49 -6.82 -8.40
N LYS A 196 -19.50 -5.97 -8.11
CA LYS A 196 -18.81 -5.14 -9.12
C LYS A 196 -17.98 -5.94 -10.13
N ILE A 197 -17.36 -7.03 -9.71
CA ILE A 197 -16.64 -7.93 -10.63
C ILE A 197 -17.48 -9.15 -11.08
N GLY A 198 -18.77 -9.22 -10.72
CA GLY A 198 -19.68 -10.27 -11.17
C GLY A 198 -19.45 -11.62 -10.50
N LEU A 199 -19.01 -11.64 -9.25
CA LEU A 199 -18.89 -12.86 -8.43
C LEU A 199 -20.26 -13.23 -7.85
N LYS A 200 -21.01 -14.02 -8.61
CA LYS A 200 -22.22 -14.70 -8.14
C LYS A 200 -21.87 -15.60 -6.94
N ASP A 201 -22.84 -15.75 -6.04
CA ASP A 201 -22.80 -16.67 -4.89
C ASP A 201 -21.67 -16.39 -3.87
N ARG A 202 -21.15 -15.16 -3.82
CA ARG A 202 -20.07 -14.70 -2.90
C ARG A 202 -20.32 -13.28 -2.37
N GLY A 203 -19.66 -12.95 -1.27
CA GLY A 203 -19.70 -11.61 -0.64
C GLY A 203 -20.90 -11.35 0.29
N GLN A 204 -21.82 -12.31 0.40
CA GLN A 204 -22.95 -12.31 1.33
C GLN A 204 -23.04 -13.65 2.05
N ILE A 205 -23.64 -13.68 3.23
CA ILE A 205 -24.00 -14.90 3.95
C ILE A 205 -25.46 -15.21 3.62
N THR A 206 -25.69 -16.13 2.70
CA THR A 206 -27.01 -16.65 2.30
C THR A 206 -26.92 -18.16 2.08
N GLU A 207 -28.05 -18.85 2.14
CA GLU A 207 -28.11 -20.26 1.74
C GLU A 207 -27.68 -20.43 0.27
N GLY A 208 -27.07 -21.57 -0.07
CA GLY A 208 -26.52 -21.86 -1.39
C GLY A 208 -25.22 -21.12 -1.78
N ALA A 209 -24.83 -20.06 -1.05
CA ALA A 209 -23.58 -19.33 -1.32
C ALA A 209 -22.32 -20.12 -0.97
N PHE A 210 -21.18 -19.73 -1.53
CA PHE A 210 -19.88 -20.28 -1.11
C PHE A 210 -19.55 -19.81 0.32
N ALA A 211 -19.17 -20.75 1.18
CA ALA A 211 -18.72 -20.48 2.54
C ALA A 211 -17.29 -19.87 2.58
N ASP A 212 -17.17 -18.65 2.07
CA ASP A 212 -16.05 -17.73 2.29
C ASP A 212 -16.40 -16.86 3.52
N ILE A 213 -15.88 -17.21 4.70
CA ILE A 213 -16.34 -16.67 5.99
C ILE A 213 -15.13 -16.20 6.82
N VAL A 214 -15.25 -15.06 7.50
CA VAL A 214 -14.26 -14.57 8.46
C VAL A 214 -14.92 -14.43 9.83
N ILE A 215 -14.40 -15.14 10.83
CA ILE A 215 -14.83 -15.04 12.22
C ILE A 215 -13.80 -14.17 12.95
N PHE A 216 -14.23 -13.03 13.49
CA PHE A 216 -13.37 -12.07 14.20
C PHE A 216 -14.06 -11.51 15.45
N ASN A 217 -13.28 -11.00 16.39
CA ASN A 217 -13.78 -10.29 17.57
C ASN A 217 -13.87 -8.78 17.27
N PRO A 218 -15.06 -8.16 17.20
CA PRO A 218 -15.18 -6.72 16.94
C PRO A 218 -14.51 -5.86 18.03
N HIS A 219 -14.39 -6.37 19.26
CA HIS A 219 -13.76 -5.65 20.37
C HIS A 219 -12.23 -5.65 20.32
N SER A 220 -11.58 -6.56 19.56
CA SER A 220 -10.11 -6.69 19.53
C SER A 220 -9.48 -6.83 18.14
N ILE A 221 -10.27 -6.71 17.06
CA ILE A 221 -9.77 -6.65 15.67
C ILE A 221 -8.94 -5.36 15.46
N ILE A 222 -7.68 -5.46 15.05
CA ILE A 222 -6.81 -4.30 14.76
C ILE A 222 -5.61 -4.70 13.88
N ASP A 223 -5.03 -3.74 13.15
CA ASP A 223 -3.76 -3.92 12.44
C ASP A 223 -2.54 -3.75 13.35
N ASN A 224 -1.74 -4.81 13.49
CA ASN A 224 -0.43 -4.75 14.15
C ASN A 224 0.68 -4.26 13.20
N ALA A 225 0.37 -4.09 11.90
CA ALA A 225 1.30 -3.70 10.85
C ALA A 225 1.57 -2.19 10.90
N THR A 226 2.79 -1.81 11.23
CA THR A 226 3.22 -0.40 11.32
C THR A 226 4.21 -0.04 10.22
N PHE A 227 4.46 1.25 10.02
CA PHE A 227 5.50 1.71 9.10
C PHE A 227 6.93 1.34 9.54
N ILE A 228 7.15 0.91 10.79
CA ILE A 228 8.44 0.40 11.26
C ILE A 228 8.47 -1.14 11.14
N ASN A 229 7.37 -1.80 11.53
CA ASN A 229 7.18 -3.25 11.47
C ASN A 229 5.99 -3.60 10.55
N PRO A 230 6.15 -3.58 9.21
CA PRO A 230 5.02 -3.72 8.29
C PRO A 230 4.55 -5.17 8.08
N GLN A 231 5.37 -6.15 8.41
CA GLN A 231 5.05 -7.59 8.29
C GLN A 231 4.61 -8.16 9.63
N ARG A 232 3.41 -7.75 10.08
CA ARG A 232 2.78 -8.25 11.31
C ARG A 232 1.34 -8.65 11.01
N PHE A 233 0.99 -9.90 11.29
CA PHE A 233 -0.39 -10.36 11.20
C PHE A 233 -1.29 -9.60 12.19
N PRO A 234 -2.57 -9.36 11.84
CA PRO A 234 -3.50 -8.60 12.68
C PRO A 234 -3.98 -9.39 13.90
N SER A 235 -4.41 -8.66 14.93
CA SER A 235 -5.06 -9.25 16.10
C SER A 235 -6.56 -9.43 15.86
N GLY A 236 -7.18 -10.37 16.57
CA GLY A 236 -8.64 -10.48 16.67
C GLY A 236 -9.37 -11.23 15.55
N ILE A 237 -8.69 -11.64 14.48
CA ILE A 237 -9.22 -12.67 13.57
C ILE A 237 -9.07 -14.03 14.29
N LYS A 238 -10.17 -14.79 14.39
CA LYS A 238 -10.17 -16.15 14.98
C LYS A 238 -9.98 -17.20 13.89
N GLU A 239 -10.86 -17.16 12.89
CA GLU A 239 -10.90 -18.16 11.82
C GLU A 239 -11.20 -17.49 10.47
N VAL A 240 -10.66 -18.09 9.41
CA VAL A 240 -11.03 -17.76 8.03
C VAL A 240 -11.31 -19.06 7.30
N LEU A 241 -12.45 -19.13 6.62
CA LEU A 241 -12.86 -20.22 5.75
C LEU A 241 -12.88 -19.71 4.30
N VAL A 242 -12.44 -20.54 3.37
CA VAL A 242 -12.55 -20.32 1.92
C VAL A 242 -13.14 -21.57 1.30
N ASN A 243 -14.22 -21.42 0.53
CA ASN A 243 -15.00 -22.53 -0.02
C ASN A 243 -15.39 -23.60 1.04
N GLY A 244 -15.67 -23.19 2.28
CA GLY A 244 -16.05 -24.08 3.38
C GLY A 244 -14.91 -24.90 4.01
N LYS A 245 -13.64 -24.58 3.68
CA LYS A 245 -12.47 -25.14 4.36
C LYS A 245 -11.74 -24.06 5.14
N ILE A 246 -11.43 -24.34 6.40
CA ILE A 246 -10.60 -23.49 7.25
C ILE A 246 -9.24 -23.28 6.56
N VAL A 247 -8.78 -22.03 6.51
CA VAL A 247 -7.46 -21.61 6.03
C VAL A 247 -6.66 -20.87 7.12
N VAL A 248 -7.35 -20.21 8.06
CA VAL A 248 -6.78 -19.67 9.30
C VAL A 248 -7.55 -20.27 10.47
N GLU A 249 -6.85 -20.80 11.48
CA GLU A 249 -7.43 -21.32 12.73
C GLU A 249 -6.73 -20.67 13.94
N LYS A 250 -7.50 -20.20 14.94
CA LYS A 250 -6.98 -19.53 16.16
C LYS A 250 -6.03 -18.35 15.87
N GLY A 251 -6.16 -17.73 14.70
CA GLY A 251 -5.31 -16.64 14.21
C GLY A 251 -4.09 -17.08 13.37
N GLU A 252 -3.76 -18.38 13.32
CA GLU A 252 -2.60 -18.91 12.60
C GLU A 252 -2.97 -19.51 11.23
N LEU A 253 -2.02 -19.48 10.28
CA LEU A 253 -2.20 -20.03 8.93
C LEU A 253 -2.10 -21.57 8.93
N THR A 254 -3.06 -22.21 8.26
CA THR A 254 -3.03 -23.65 7.99
C THR A 254 -2.35 -23.96 6.65
N SER A 255 -2.09 -25.24 6.36
CA SER A 255 -1.63 -25.71 5.04
C SER A 255 -2.75 -25.81 3.98
N SER A 256 -3.98 -25.43 4.32
CA SER A 256 -5.17 -25.57 3.48
C SER A 256 -5.18 -24.54 2.35
N LEU A 257 -5.20 -24.99 1.09
CA LEU A 257 -5.24 -24.15 -0.11
C LEU A 257 -6.51 -24.39 -0.97
N PRO A 258 -7.73 -24.19 -0.43
CA PRO A 258 -9.00 -24.49 -1.09
C PRO A 258 -9.43 -23.46 -2.14
N GLY A 259 -8.55 -22.50 -2.48
CA GLY A 259 -8.83 -21.44 -3.43
C GLY A 259 -9.12 -21.96 -4.83
N LYS A 260 -9.98 -21.25 -5.58
CA LYS A 260 -10.35 -21.61 -6.96
C LYS A 260 -10.22 -20.39 -7.86
N PHE A 261 -9.81 -20.61 -9.11
CA PHE A 261 -9.81 -19.56 -10.13
C PHE A 261 -11.25 -19.13 -10.42
N LEU A 262 -11.54 -17.84 -10.22
CA LEU A 262 -12.88 -17.29 -10.42
C LEU A 262 -13.01 -16.76 -11.85
N ARG A 263 -14.05 -17.21 -12.55
CA ARG A 263 -14.47 -16.68 -13.86
C ARG A 263 -15.70 -15.81 -13.67
N ARG A 264 -15.72 -14.64 -14.31
CA ARG A 264 -16.93 -13.80 -14.42
C ARG A 264 -17.99 -14.62 -15.18
N LYS A 265 -19.24 -14.60 -14.67
CA LYS A 265 -20.39 -15.36 -15.15
C LYS A 265 -21.61 -14.45 -15.29
#